data_AF-A0A8J2AC81-F1
#
_entry.id   AF-A0A8J2AC81-F1
#
_cell.length_a   1.000
_cell.length_b   1.000
_cell.length_c   1.000
_cell.angle_alpha   90.00
_cell.angle_beta   90.00
_cell.angle_gamma   90.00
#
_symmetry.space_group_name_H-M   'P 1'
#
loop_
_entity.id
_entity.type
_entity.pdbx_description
1 polymer ?
#
loop_
_entity_poly.entity_id
_entity_poly.type
_entity_poly.pdbx_seq_one_letter_code
_entity_poly.pdbx_strand_id
1 'polypeptide(L)'
;AGDWGSYPTRTRTREISVDKQGSGNDCADLEEVAHCTPGTGAGFVSYCPIHCEMSAWSDWSTCDKTCDTGTQRITRTRIQAPAYGGNGCDGGGALEQTRTCNTDPCPVDCVVHEWNEWSACSHACGPDGTRTRVKPVTEPLNE
;
A
#
# COMPACT_ATOMS: atom_id res chain seq x y z
N ALA A 1 -24.45 2.11 10.98
CA ALA A 1 -25.47 2.46 9.97
C ALA A 1 -24.79 2.34 8.61
N GLY A 2 -25.03 1.23 7.89
CA GLY A 2 -24.50 1.06 6.55
C GLY A 2 -25.48 1.68 5.57
N ASP A 3 -25.01 2.65 4.77
CA ASP A 3 -25.77 3.20 3.65
C ASP A 3 -25.80 2.12 2.55
N TRP A 4 -26.87 1.32 2.56
CA TRP A 4 -27.10 0.27 1.59
C TRP A 4 -27.53 0.92 0.28
N GLY A 5 -26.54 1.44 -0.48
CA GLY A 5 -26.64 1.92 -1.86
C GLY A 5 -28.05 2.26 -2.31
N SER A 6 -28.39 3.54 -2.24
CA SER A 6 -29.71 4.10 -2.53
C SER A 6 -30.31 3.46 -3.78
N TYR A 7 -31.43 2.76 -3.64
CA TYR A 7 -32.17 2.27 -4.82
C TYR A 7 -32.56 3.48 -5.68
N PRO A 8 -32.49 3.38 -7.02
CA PRO A 8 -33.02 4.43 -7.85
C PRO A 8 -34.51 4.63 -7.53
N THR A 9 -34.94 5.88 -7.46
CA THR A 9 -36.35 6.24 -7.25
C THR A 9 -36.89 6.91 -8.49
N ARG A 10 -38.19 6.72 -8.75
CA ARG A 10 -38.94 7.52 -9.71
C ARG A 10 -39.93 8.38 -8.94
N THR A 11 -39.97 9.65 -9.27
CA THR A 11 -40.94 10.60 -8.71
C THR A 11 -41.88 11.02 -9.81
N ARG A 12 -43.18 11.04 -9.50
CA ARG A 12 -44.16 11.74 -10.34
C ARG A 12 -44.87 12.79 -9.52
N THR A 13 -45.12 13.93 -10.14
CA THR A 13 -45.86 15.04 -9.58
C THR A 13 -47.15 15.25 -10.38
N ARG A 14 -48.23 15.62 -9.69
CA ARG A 14 -49.48 16.05 -10.31
C ARG A 14 -49.79 17.47 -9.91
N GLU A 15 -50.37 18.23 -10.84
CA GLU A 15 -50.81 19.59 -10.58
C GLU A 15 -52.30 19.61 -10.23
N ILE A 16 -52.68 20.54 -9.35
CA ILE A 16 -54.08 20.78 -9.03
C ILE A 16 -54.70 21.53 -10.21
N SER A 17 -55.61 20.87 -10.93
CA SER A 17 -56.32 21.50 -12.05
C SER A 17 -57.47 22.40 -11.60
N VAL A 18 -58.04 22.14 -10.43
CA VAL A 18 -59.10 22.94 -9.80
C VAL A 18 -58.88 22.95 -8.30
N ASP A 19 -58.75 24.14 -7.72
CA ASP A 19 -58.53 24.31 -6.28
C ASP A 19 -59.84 24.11 -5.47
N LYS A 20 -59.70 23.86 -4.17
CA LYS A 20 -60.83 23.74 -3.25
C LYS A 20 -61.67 25.03 -3.27
N GLN A 21 -62.98 24.87 -3.21
CA GLN A 21 -63.92 25.99 -3.11
C GLN A 21 -64.55 26.04 -1.73
N GLY A 22 -64.72 27.27 -1.19
CA GLY A 22 -65.30 27.48 0.12
C GLY A 22 -64.50 26.81 1.24
N SER A 23 -65.19 26.11 2.15
CA SER A 23 -64.59 25.44 3.32
C SER A 23 -64.16 23.99 3.04
N GLY A 24 -63.82 23.64 1.80
CA GLY A 24 -63.29 22.32 1.46
C GLY A 24 -61.90 22.06 2.03
N ASN A 25 -61.43 20.82 1.92
CA ASN A 25 -60.07 20.43 2.30
C ASN A 25 -59.11 20.54 1.12
N ASP A 26 -57.83 20.77 1.42
CA ASP A 26 -56.77 20.80 0.41
C ASP A 26 -56.59 19.44 -0.26
N CYS A 27 -56.13 19.45 -1.51
CA CYS A 27 -55.73 18.22 -2.18
C CYS A 27 -54.59 17.55 -1.41
N ALA A 28 -54.73 16.25 -1.19
CA ALA A 28 -53.67 15.43 -0.60
C ALA A 28 -52.46 15.33 -1.53
N ASP A 29 -51.39 14.71 -1.02
CA ASP A 29 -50.06 14.57 -1.63
C ASP A 29 -50.05 14.63 -3.17
N LEU A 30 -49.35 15.64 -3.67
CA LEU A 30 -49.18 15.91 -5.10
C LEU A 30 -47.91 15.27 -5.67
N GLU A 31 -47.08 14.71 -4.80
CA GLU A 31 -45.85 14.02 -5.14
C GLU A 31 -45.94 12.56 -4.69
N GLU A 32 -45.55 11.65 -5.58
CA GLU A 32 -45.45 10.23 -5.29
C GLU A 32 -44.05 9.75 -5.66
N VAL A 33 -43.34 9.20 -4.66
CA VAL A 33 -42.00 8.61 -4.81
C VAL A 33 -42.13 7.09 -4.79
N ALA A 34 -41.69 6.42 -5.85
CA ALA A 34 -41.65 4.96 -5.93
C ALA A 34 -40.22 4.45 -6.08
N HIS A 35 -39.85 3.42 -5.33
CA HIS A 35 -38.56 2.75 -5.46
C HIS A 35 -38.55 1.88 -6.73
N CYS A 36 -37.53 2.04 -7.57
CA CYS A 36 -37.31 1.18 -8.71
C CYS A 36 -36.69 -0.12 -8.20
N THR A 37 -37.50 -1.17 -8.03
CA THR A 37 -37.00 -2.51 -7.73
C THR A 37 -36.59 -3.20 -9.03
N PRO A 38 -35.30 -3.56 -9.22
CA PRO A 38 -34.90 -4.44 -10.31
C PRO A 38 -35.37 -5.85 -9.96
N GLY A 39 -36.48 -6.30 -10.52
CA GLY A 39 -37.03 -7.62 -10.20
C GLY A 39 -38.13 -8.05 -11.15
N THR A 40 -37.74 -8.81 -12.17
CA THR A 40 -38.62 -9.63 -12.99
C THR A 40 -39.28 -10.71 -12.13
N GLY A 41 -40.47 -10.43 -11.58
CA GLY A 41 -41.40 -11.45 -11.07
C GLY A 41 -40.96 -12.22 -9.82
N ALA A 42 -41.84 -12.25 -8.83
CA ALA A 42 -41.78 -13.06 -7.60
C ALA A 42 -40.68 -12.67 -6.59
N GLY A 43 -40.92 -11.63 -5.78
CA GLY A 43 -40.52 -11.59 -4.36
C GLY A 43 -39.01 -11.55 -4.00
N PHE A 44 -38.09 -11.56 -4.95
CA PHE A 44 -36.65 -11.52 -4.66
C PHE A 44 -36.13 -10.09 -4.78
N VAL A 45 -35.66 -9.54 -3.65
CA VAL A 45 -34.90 -8.28 -3.61
C VAL A 45 -33.53 -8.55 -4.24
N SER A 46 -33.31 -8.03 -5.44
CA SER A 46 -32.00 -8.06 -6.09
C SER A 46 -31.17 -6.89 -5.57
N TYR A 47 -30.14 -7.18 -4.78
CA TYR A 47 -29.18 -6.18 -4.33
C TYR A 47 -28.19 -5.87 -5.46
N CYS A 48 -27.82 -4.59 -5.61
CA CYS A 48 -26.79 -4.21 -6.57
C CYS A 48 -25.45 -4.88 -6.18
N PRO A 49 -24.66 -5.33 -7.17
CA PRO A 49 -23.33 -5.86 -6.92
C PRO A 49 -22.48 -4.82 -6.16
N ILE A 50 -21.90 -5.25 -5.05
CA ILE A 50 -20.96 -4.45 -4.28
C ILE A 50 -19.57 -4.94 -4.66
N HIS A 51 -18.80 -4.07 -5.32
CA HIS A 51 -17.40 -4.35 -5.66
C HIS A 51 -16.50 -4.16 -4.44
N CYS A 52 -15.38 -4.87 -4.41
CA CYS A 52 -14.37 -4.61 -3.40
C CYS A 52 -13.76 -3.22 -3.60
N GLU A 53 -13.54 -2.50 -2.51
CA GLU A 53 -12.79 -1.25 -2.48
C GLU A 53 -11.63 -1.34 -1.48
N MET A 54 -10.47 -0.86 -1.92
CA MET A 54 -9.23 -0.84 -1.13
C MET A 54 -8.83 0.62 -0.91
N SER A 55 -8.25 0.93 0.25
CA SER A 55 -7.63 2.23 0.45
C SER A 55 -6.38 2.39 -0.42
N ALA A 56 -5.96 3.66 -0.57
CA ALA A 56 -4.65 3.95 -1.14
C ALA A 56 -3.55 3.28 -0.30
N TRP A 57 -2.45 2.94 -0.97
CA TRP A 57 -1.25 2.49 -0.27
C TRP A 57 -0.70 3.60 0.64
N SER A 58 -0.17 3.22 1.79
CA SER A 58 0.65 4.10 2.61
C SER A 58 1.92 4.51 1.87
N ASP A 59 2.60 5.53 2.40
CA ASP A 59 3.99 5.77 2.04
C ASP A 59 4.87 4.60 2.47
N TRP A 60 6.00 4.44 1.76
CA TRP A 60 7.00 3.45 2.12
C TRP A 60 7.60 3.76 3.50
N SER A 61 7.74 2.72 4.32
CA SER A 61 8.49 2.82 5.57
C SER A 61 9.93 3.24 5.29
N THR A 62 10.61 3.75 6.32
CA THR A 62 12.06 3.85 6.29
C THR A 62 12.68 2.48 6.04
N CYS A 63 13.84 2.45 5.39
CA CYS A 63 14.60 1.21 5.24
C CYS A 63 15.04 0.71 6.63
N ASP A 64 14.91 -0.59 6.88
CA ASP A 64 15.30 -1.21 8.16
C ASP A 64 16.83 -1.23 8.39
N LYS A 65 17.62 -1.13 7.32
CA LYS A 65 19.08 -1.02 7.36
C LYS A 65 19.55 0.19 6.58
N THR A 66 20.67 0.76 7.00
CA THR A 66 21.35 1.86 6.29
C THR A 66 22.33 1.39 5.22
N CYS A 67 22.76 0.14 5.30
CA CYS A 67 23.67 -0.55 4.37
C CYS A 67 23.43 -2.07 4.48
N ASP A 68 24.08 -2.87 3.63
CA ASP A 68 23.91 -4.33 3.58
C ASP A 68 22.45 -4.79 3.39
N THR A 69 21.83 -4.37 2.28
CA THR A 69 20.52 -4.84 1.79
C THR A 69 19.44 -4.86 2.88
N GLY A 70 18.75 -3.74 3.01
CA GLY A 70 17.56 -3.59 3.85
C GLY A 70 16.25 -3.85 3.11
N THR A 71 15.16 -3.77 3.85
CA THR A 71 13.78 -3.91 3.42
C THR A 71 12.93 -2.74 3.93
N GLN A 72 11.99 -2.30 3.10
CA GLN A 72 10.95 -1.34 3.46
C GLN A 72 9.57 -1.91 3.07
N ARG A 73 8.53 -1.42 3.74
CA ARG A 73 7.15 -1.93 3.63
C ARG A 73 6.15 -0.82 3.34
N ILE A 74 5.08 -1.15 2.61
CA ILE A 74 3.86 -0.34 2.51
C ILE A 74 2.67 -1.18 2.92
N THR A 75 1.63 -0.53 3.45
CA THR A 75 0.39 -1.19 3.84
C THR A 75 -0.82 -0.46 3.28
N ARG A 76 -1.94 -1.18 3.15
CA ARG A 76 -3.26 -0.61 2.87
C ARG A 76 -4.32 -1.44 3.57
N THR A 77 -5.55 -0.95 3.55
CA THR A 77 -6.71 -1.60 4.18
C THR A 77 -7.80 -1.87 3.15
N ARG A 78 -8.66 -2.84 3.46
CA ARG A 78 -9.90 -3.04 2.71
C ARG A 78 -10.96 -2.10 3.26
N ILE A 79 -11.46 -1.21 2.41
CA ILE A 79 -12.56 -0.30 2.75
C ILE A 79 -13.89 -1.04 2.62
N GLN A 80 -14.05 -1.84 1.56
CA GLN A 80 -15.30 -2.53 1.25
C GLN A 80 -15.04 -3.96 0.81
N ALA A 81 -15.78 -4.91 1.40
CA ALA A 81 -15.79 -6.29 0.96
C ALA A 81 -16.79 -6.49 -0.19
N PRO A 82 -16.49 -7.35 -1.17
CA PRO A 82 -17.38 -7.64 -2.26
C PRO A 82 -18.60 -8.41 -1.75
N ALA A 83 -19.77 -8.06 -2.25
CA ALA A 83 -21.03 -8.70 -1.90
C ALA A 83 -21.97 -8.72 -3.12
N TYR A 84 -23.02 -9.54 -3.03
CA TYR A 84 -24.09 -9.60 -4.04
C TYR A 84 -23.59 -9.80 -5.48
N GLY A 85 -22.54 -10.62 -5.65
CA GLY A 85 -21.96 -10.90 -6.97
C GLY A 85 -20.99 -9.83 -7.51
N GLY A 86 -20.57 -8.87 -6.68
CA GLY A 86 -19.54 -7.91 -7.09
C GLY A 86 -18.13 -8.50 -7.13
N ASN A 87 -17.30 -7.90 -8.00
CA ASN A 87 -15.89 -8.27 -8.21
C ASN A 87 -15.03 -8.19 -6.93
N GLY A 88 -14.09 -9.13 -6.80
CA GLY A 88 -13.04 -9.13 -5.78
C GLY A 88 -12.04 -7.96 -5.94
N CYS A 89 -11.16 -7.79 -4.95
CA CYS A 89 -10.17 -6.71 -4.96
C CYS A 89 -9.02 -7.02 -5.92
N ASP A 90 -8.52 -6.01 -6.61
CA ASP A 90 -7.35 -6.13 -7.47
C ASP A 90 -6.11 -6.60 -6.69
N GLY A 91 -5.28 -7.43 -7.34
CA GLY A 91 -4.07 -7.99 -6.75
C GLY A 91 -4.36 -8.98 -5.61
N GLY A 92 -5.52 -9.65 -5.62
CA GLY A 92 -5.88 -10.69 -4.65
C GLY A 92 -6.17 -10.17 -3.23
N GLY A 93 -6.33 -8.86 -3.06
CA GLY A 93 -6.54 -8.26 -1.75
C GLY A 93 -5.28 -8.18 -0.88
N ALA A 94 -4.09 -8.18 -1.48
CA ALA A 94 -2.84 -7.94 -0.75
C ALA A 94 -2.92 -6.63 0.06
N LEU A 95 -2.62 -6.74 1.35
CA LEU A 95 -2.66 -5.63 2.32
C LEU A 95 -1.26 -5.07 2.62
N GLU A 96 -0.21 -5.78 2.22
CA GLU A 96 1.18 -5.39 2.46
C GLU A 96 2.02 -5.68 1.20
N GLN A 97 3.02 -4.83 0.95
CA GLN A 97 4.09 -5.09 -0.01
C GLN A 97 5.45 -4.73 0.59
N THR A 98 6.49 -5.46 0.17
CA THR A 98 7.88 -5.24 0.57
C THR A 98 8.73 -4.93 -0.66
N ARG A 99 9.79 -4.15 -0.46
CA ARG A 99 10.87 -3.99 -1.46
C ARG A 99 12.21 -3.81 -0.78
N THR A 100 13.27 -4.15 -1.52
CA THR A 100 14.65 -3.96 -1.11
C THR A 100 15.05 -2.47 -1.12
N CYS A 101 15.94 -2.08 -0.22
CA CYS A 101 16.58 -0.77 -0.15
C CYS A 101 18.01 -0.88 0.38
N ASN A 102 18.81 0.18 0.22
CA ASN A 102 20.16 0.32 0.77
C ASN A 102 21.02 -0.94 0.55
N THR A 103 21.20 -1.31 -0.73
CA THR A 103 21.92 -2.52 -1.14
C THR A 103 23.43 -2.39 -1.09
N ASP A 104 23.94 -1.18 -0.88
CA ASP A 104 25.38 -0.93 -0.80
C ASP A 104 25.98 -1.58 0.44
N PRO A 105 27.18 -2.16 0.33
CA PRO A 105 27.84 -2.78 1.46
C PRO A 105 28.12 -1.76 2.57
N CYS A 106 28.06 -2.20 3.81
CA CYS A 106 28.44 -1.34 4.93
C CYS A 106 29.94 -0.95 4.83
N PRO A 107 30.31 0.28 5.24
CA PRO A 107 31.71 0.66 5.31
C PRO A 107 32.42 -0.21 6.35
N VAL A 108 33.53 -0.81 5.94
CA VAL A 108 34.36 -1.66 6.80
C VAL A 108 35.72 -0.98 6.95
N ASP A 109 36.10 -0.70 8.20
CA ASP A 109 37.42 -0.13 8.50
C ASP A 109 38.50 -1.20 8.39
N CYS A 110 39.60 -0.89 7.69
CA CYS A 110 40.73 -1.80 7.64
C CYS A 110 41.47 -1.84 8.98
N VAL A 111 41.66 -3.02 9.55
CA VAL A 111 42.47 -3.19 10.76
C VAL A 111 43.89 -3.55 10.34
N VAL A 112 44.82 -2.63 10.60
CA VAL A 112 46.24 -2.82 10.30
C VAL A 112 46.96 -3.37 11.52
N HIS A 113 47.75 -4.43 11.34
CA HIS A 113 48.53 -5.05 12.41
C HIS A 113 49.91 -4.40 12.55
N GLU A 114 50.69 -4.88 13.52
CA GLU A 114 52.10 -4.52 13.63
C GLU A 114 52.88 -4.92 12.38
N TRP A 115 53.96 -4.17 12.10
CA TRP A 115 54.85 -4.53 11.00
C TRP A 115 55.51 -5.87 11.26
N ASN A 116 55.62 -6.71 10.23
CA ASN A 116 56.49 -7.88 10.31
C ASN A 116 57.98 -7.45 10.41
N GLU A 117 58.82 -8.42 10.75
CA GLU A 117 60.27 -8.23 10.69
C GLU A 117 60.72 -7.84 9.28
N TRP A 118 61.80 -7.07 9.22
CA TRP A 118 62.43 -6.72 7.95
C TRP A 118 62.96 -7.97 7.24
N SER A 119 62.86 -7.99 5.92
CA SER A 119 63.59 -8.97 5.11
C SER A 119 65.10 -8.83 5.32
N ALA A 120 65.84 -9.88 4.93
CA ALA A 120 67.27 -9.76 4.69
C ALA A 120 67.55 -8.64 3.67
N CYS A 121 68.75 -8.05 3.74
CA CYS A 121 69.19 -7.08 2.75
C CYS A 121 69.36 -7.75 1.38
N SER A 122 69.00 -7.04 0.30
CA SER A 122 69.14 -7.54 -1.08
C SER A 122 70.59 -7.79 -1.49
N HIS A 123 71.56 -7.16 -0.82
CA HIS A 123 72.98 -7.34 -1.03
C HIS A 123 73.70 -7.60 0.29
N ALA A 124 74.73 -8.43 0.25
CA ALA A 124 75.57 -8.73 1.41
C ALA A 124 76.52 -7.57 1.77
N CYS A 125 76.87 -6.71 0.80
CA CYS A 125 77.72 -5.53 0.98
C CYS A 125 77.45 -4.47 -0.10
N GLY A 126 77.90 -3.23 0.14
CA GLY A 126 77.70 -2.08 -0.78
C GLY A 126 76.55 -1.15 -0.35
N PRO A 127 76.52 0.11 -0.84
CA PRO A 127 75.56 1.12 -0.40
C PRO A 127 74.14 0.93 -0.95
N ASP A 128 73.97 0.17 -2.03
CA ASP A 128 72.72 0.08 -2.79
C ASP A 128 71.78 -1.04 -2.30
N GLY A 129 72.03 -1.60 -1.11
CA GLY A 129 71.21 -2.64 -0.51
C GLY A 129 69.84 -2.11 -0.03
N THR A 130 68.78 -2.84 -0.33
CA THR A 130 67.40 -2.54 0.07
C THR A 130 66.80 -3.67 0.91
N ARG A 131 65.81 -3.35 1.74
CA ARG A 131 65.03 -4.33 2.51
C ARG A 131 63.57 -3.94 2.51
N THR A 132 62.68 -4.92 2.58
CA THR A 132 61.24 -4.71 2.56
C THR A 132 60.61 -5.32 3.81
N ARG A 133 59.51 -4.74 4.26
CA ARG A 133 58.63 -5.33 5.27
C ARG A 133 57.18 -5.08 4.87
N VAL A 134 56.29 -5.91 5.35
CA VAL A 134 54.85 -5.82 5.09
C VAL A 134 54.11 -5.53 6.39
N LYS A 135 53.03 -4.74 6.30
CA LYS A 135 52.07 -4.57 7.38
C LYS A 135 50.83 -5.40 7.03
N PRO A 136 50.50 -6.45 7.80
CA PRO A 136 49.30 -7.24 7.54
C PRO A 136 48.05 -6.36 7.73
N VAL A 137 47.06 -6.56 6.87
CA VAL A 137 45.74 -5.93 6.98
C VAL A 137 44.72 -7.05 7.08
N THR A 138 43.84 -6.99 8.08
CA THR A 138 42.67 -7.86 8.17
C THR A 138 41.42 -7.03 7.96
N GLU A 139 40.48 -7.53 7.15
CA GLU A 139 39.11 -7.04 7.21
C GLU A 139 38.51 -7.53 8.55
N PRO A 140 37.91 -6.65 9.37
CA PRO A 140 37.18 -7.09 10.53
C PRO A 140 36.00 -7.97 10.07
N LEU A 141 35.72 -9.02 10.84
CA LEU A 141 34.51 -9.83 10.62
C LEU A 141 33.30 -8.93 10.89
N ASN A 142 32.47 -8.70 9.88
CA ASN A 142 31.16 -8.09 10.09
C ASN A 142 30.33 -9.06 10.94
N GLU A 143 30.03 -8.69 12.19
CA GLU A 143 29.07 -9.41 13.06
C GLU A 143 27.62 -9.11 12.67
#